data_AF-A0A940LIC3-F1
#
_entry.id   AF-A0A940LIC3-F1
#
_cell.length_a   1.000
_cell.length_b   1.000
_cell.length_c   1.000
_cell.angle_alpha   90.00
_cell.angle_beta   90.00
_cell.angle_gamma   90.00
#
_symmetry.space_group_name_H-M   'P 1'
#
loop_
_entity.id
_entity.type
_entity.pdbx_description
1 polymer ?
#
loop_
_entity_poly.entity_id
_entity_poly.type
_entity_poly.pdbx_seq_one_letter_code
_entity_poly.pdbx_strand_id
1 'polypeptide(L)'
;MRAMRWALAVLVALYALMSALPATFTTLHKLRLLRLPEMVRTHGALMDAMSWPQVALWWLVVALFLVVAWRLALMRGRARLLFLVAFVLDVVGWLWMQGPAYDATFPPGQRQSDLAIIAVMAVVGLLAAWVERRRPVRRPATSGGAQATPGP
;
A
#
# COMPACT_ATOMS: atom_id res chain seq x y z
N MET A 1 -6.09 9.47 19.08
CA MET A 1 -4.98 8.97 18.22
C MET A 1 -5.04 7.46 17.92
N ARG A 2 -5.43 6.58 18.86
CA ARG A 2 -5.48 5.13 18.62
C ARG A 2 -6.51 4.73 17.56
N ALA A 3 -7.72 5.27 17.63
CA ALA A 3 -8.78 5.03 16.65
C ALA A 3 -8.39 5.45 15.22
N MET A 4 -7.86 6.67 15.06
CA MET A 4 -7.37 7.18 13.76
C MET A 4 -6.29 6.27 13.15
N ARG A 5 -5.39 5.72 13.96
CA ARG A 5 -4.37 4.78 13.49
C ARG A 5 -4.93 3.48 12.97
N TRP A 6 -5.89 2.92 13.70
CA TRP A 6 -6.58 1.72 13.26
C TRP A 6 -7.37 2.00 11.98
N ALA A 7 -8.06 3.13 11.88
CA ALA A 7 -8.75 3.55 10.66
C ALA A 7 -7.77 3.63 9.47
N LEU A 8 -6.62 4.29 9.63
CA LEU A 8 -5.59 4.34 8.58
C LEU A 8 -5.04 2.96 8.23
N ALA A 9 -4.77 2.10 9.22
CA ALA A 9 -4.31 0.73 8.98
C ALA A 9 -5.34 -0.08 8.17
N VAL A 10 -6.62 0.03 8.52
CA VAL A 10 -7.73 -0.62 7.81
C VAL A 10 -7.84 -0.08 6.38
N LEU A 11 -7.80 1.25 6.18
CA LEU A 11 -7.85 1.84 4.84
C LEU A 11 -6.70 1.35 3.95
N VAL A 12 -5.47 1.34 4.47
CA VAL A 12 -4.31 0.84 3.73
C VAL A 12 -4.44 -0.65 3.42
N ALA A 13 -4.93 -1.46 4.37
CA ALA A 13 -5.14 -2.89 4.15
C ALA A 13 -6.23 -3.15 3.11
N LEU A 14 -7.36 -2.44 3.17
CA LEU A 14 -8.43 -2.54 2.19
C LEU A 14 -7.94 -2.18 0.79
N TYR A 15 -7.16 -1.10 0.67
CA TYR A 15 -6.53 -0.74 -0.60
C TYR A 15 -5.62 -1.85 -1.12
N ALA A 16 -4.75 -2.40 -0.28
CA ALA A 16 -3.85 -3.49 -0.66
C ALA A 16 -4.62 -4.73 -1.13
N LEU A 17 -5.72 -5.08 -0.46
CA LEU A 17 -6.57 -6.22 -0.83
C LEU A 17 -7.32 -5.98 -2.14
N MET A 18 -7.86 -4.77 -2.35
CA MET A 18 -8.47 -4.39 -3.62
C MET A 18 -7.46 -4.45 -4.78
N SER A 19 -6.22 -4.02 -4.53
CA SER A 19 -5.11 -4.08 -5.51
C SER A 19 -4.61 -5.52 -5.75
N ALA A 20 -4.72 -6.41 -4.75
CA ALA A 20 -4.33 -7.82 -4.87
C ALA A 20 -5.25 -8.62 -5.81
N LEU A 21 -6.54 -8.25 -5.92
CA LEU A 21 -7.50 -8.95 -6.79
C LEU A 21 -7.07 -8.95 -8.28
N PRO A 22 -6.85 -7.80 -8.94
CA PRO A 22 -6.40 -7.77 -10.33
C PRO A 22 -5.00 -8.36 -10.52
N ALA A 23 -4.10 -8.21 -9.54
CA ALA A 23 -2.79 -8.87 -9.55
C ALA A 23 -2.93 -10.41 -9.56
N THR A 24 -3.86 -10.94 -8.76
CA THR A 24 -4.18 -12.37 -8.70
C THR A 24 -4.77 -12.86 -10.01
N PHE A 25 -5.77 -12.16 -10.57
CA PHE A 25 -6.35 -12.55 -11.86
C PHE A 25 -5.31 -12.53 -12.98
N THR A 26 -4.46 -11.51 -13.04
CA THR A 26 -3.37 -11.43 -14.02
C THR A 26 -2.37 -12.58 -13.85
N THR A 27 -2.00 -12.91 -12.61
CA THR A 27 -1.09 -14.02 -12.32
C THR A 27 -1.70 -15.36 -12.75
N LEU A 28 -2.96 -15.61 -12.36
CA LEU A 28 -3.67 -16.84 -12.73
C LEU A 28 -3.87 -16.95 -14.25
N HIS A 29 -4.19 -15.84 -14.93
CA HIS A 29 -4.32 -15.80 -16.39
C HIS A 29 -3.00 -16.19 -17.07
N LYS A 30 -1.90 -15.57 -16.65
CA LYS A 30 -0.56 -15.86 -17.20
C LYS A 30 -0.08 -17.29 -16.94
N LEU A 31 -0.47 -17.88 -15.82
CA LEU A 31 -0.21 -19.29 -15.53
C LEU A 31 -1.20 -20.25 -16.21
N ARG A 32 -2.17 -19.73 -16.97
CA ARG A 32 -3.27 -20.48 -17.61
C ARG A 32 -4.14 -21.24 -16.62
N LEU A 33 -4.26 -20.70 -15.40
CA LEU A 33 -5.06 -21.25 -14.30
C LEU A 33 -6.40 -20.50 -14.10
N LEU A 34 -6.57 -19.33 -14.72
CA LEU A 34 -7.81 -18.55 -14.61
C LEU A 34 -8.95 -19.21 -15.39
N ARG A 35 -10.03 -19.60 -14.70
CA ARG A 35 -11.22 -20.24 -15.28
C ARG A 35 -12.44 -19.33 -15.32
N LEU A 36 -12.24 -18.03 -15.54
CA LEU A 36 -13.30 -17.02 -15.59
C LEU A 36 -13.38 -16.41 -17.00
N PRO A 37 -14.21 -16.96 -17.91
CA PRO A 37 -14.22 -16.56 -19.32
C PRO A 37 -14.60 -15.08 -19.51
N GLU A 38 -15.52 -14.55 -18.70
CA GLU A 38 -15.89 -13.14 -18.74
C GLU A 38 -14.73 -12.19 -18.36
N MET A 39 -13.91 -12.62 -17.41
CA MET A 39 -12.74 -11.87 -16.97
C MET A 39 -11.68 -11.82 -18.08
N VAL A 40 -11.42 -12.97 -18.70
CA VAL A 40 -10.49 -13.08 -19.84
C VAL A 40 -11.00 -12.27 -21.03
N ARG A 41 -12.30 -12.30 -21.31
CA ARG A 41 -12.91 -11.53 -22.40
C ARG A 41 -12.73 -10.02 -22.24
N THR A 42 -12.91 -9.52 -21.02
CA THR A 42 -12.93 -8.07 -20.77
C THR A 42 -11.54 -7.49 -20.51
N HIS A 43 -10.63 -8.25 -19.89
CA HIS A 43 -9.32 -7.75 -19.46
C HIS A 43 -8.13 -8.58 -19.96
N GLY A 44 -8.36 -9.65 -20.72
CA GLY A 44 -7.29 -10.55 -21.18
C GLY A 44 -6.20 -9.85 -21.98
N ALA A 45 -6.57 -8.90 -22.85
CA ALA A 45 -5.60 -8.12 -23.62
C ALA A 45 -4.64 -7.31 -22.73
N LEU A 46 -5.14 -6.72 -21.64
CA LEU A 46 -4.30 -6.05 -20.65
C LEU A 46 -3.43 -7.06 -19.89
N MET A 47 -4.01 -8.17 -19.44
CA MET A 47 -3.27 -9.20 -18.70
C MET A 47 -2.13 -9.82 -19.52
N ASP A 48 -2.33 -9.98 -20.83
CA ASP A 48 -1.33 -10.46 -21.78
C ASP A 48 -0.24 -9.41 -22.05
N ALA A 49 -0.63 -8.13 -22.15
CA ALA A 49 0.29 -7.02 -22.37
C ALA A 49 1.19 -6.74 -21.16
N MET A 50 0.72 -7.02 -19.95
CA MET A 50 1.53 -6.85 -18.75
C MET A 50 2.73 -7.81 -18.78
N SER A 51 3.90 -7.37 -18.33
CA SER A 51 5.10 -8.21 -18.22
C SER A 51 5.19 -8.90 -16.84
N TRP A 52 5.97 -9.99 -16.72
CA TRP A 52 6.20 -10.62 -15.40
C TRP A 52 6.86 -9.68 -14.38
N PRO A 53 7.86 -8.85 -14.75
CA PRO A 53 8.39 -7.83 -13.86
C PRO A 53 7.33 -6.84 -13.34
N GLN A 54 6.39 -6.41 -14.17
CA GLN A 54 5.27 -5.57 -13.72
C GLN A 54 4.39 -6.30 -12.71
N VAL A 55 4.05 -7.57 -12.94
CA VAL A 55 3.25 -8.38 -12.00
C VAL A 55 3.99 -8.59 -10.67
N ALA A 56 5.30 -8.84 -10.71
CA ALA A 56 6.12 -8.97 -9.50
C ALA A 56 6.20 -7.67 -8.71
N LEU A 57 6.39 -6.53 -9.41
CA LEU A 57 6.36 -5.20 -8.79
C LEU A 57 4.99 -4.93 -8.14
N TRP A 58 3.89 -5.31 -8.79
CA TRP A 58 2.55 -5.14 -8.25
C TRP A 58 2.36 -5.94 -6.94
N TRP A 59 2.77 -7.21 -6.91
CA TRP A 59 2.72 -8.02 -5.68
C TRP A 59 3.63 -7.47 -4.58
N LEU A 60 4.80 -6.94 -4.93
CA LEU A 60 5.69 -6.28 -3.98
C LEU A 60 5.00 -5.06 -3.34
N VAL A 61 4.33 -4.23 -4.15
CA VAL A 61 3.58 -3.07 -3.66
C VAL A 61 2.46 -3.49 -2.70
N VAL A 62 1.67 -4.52 -3.05
CA VAL A 62 0.63 -5.09 -2.18
C VAL A 62 1.23 -5.52 -0.84
N ALA A 63 2.33 -6.28 -0.86
CA ALA A 63 3.00 -6.73 0.35
C ALA A 63 3.52 -5.56 1.20
N LEU A 64 4.10 -4.54 0.57
CA LEU A 64 4.56 -3.34 1.27
C LEU A 64 3.41 -2.60 1.96
N PHE A 65 2.26 -2.42 1.29
CA PHE A 65 1.10 -1.79 1.92
C PHE A 65 0.56 -2.61 3.09
N LEU A 66 0.51 -3.94 3.00
CA LEU A 66 0.14 -4.80 4.13
C LEU A 66 1.12 -4.65 5.32
N VAL A 67 2.43 -4.57 5.05
CA VAL A 67 3.45 -4.30 6.08
C VAL A 67 3.25 -2.91 6.70
N VAL A 68 2.88 -1.92 5.90
CA VAL A 68 2.56 -0.57 6.40
C VAL A 68 1.33 -0.59 7.31
N ALA A 69 0.24 -1.23 6.88
CA ALA A 69 -0.98 -1.38 7.69
C ALA A 69 -0.66 -2.05 9.03
N TRP A 70 0.10 -3.14 9.00
CA TRP A 70 0.57 -3.84 10.20
C TRP A 70 1.40 -2.95 11.13
N ARG A 71 2.35 -2.17 10.59
CA ARG A 71 3.16 -1.24 11.39
C ARG A 71 2.33 -0.09 11.98
N LEU A 72 1.38 0.43 11.21
CA LEU A 72 0.42 1.46 11.67
C LEU A 72 -0.43 0.93 12.83
N ALA A 73 -0.88 -0.33 12.78
CA ALA A 73 -1.63 -0.98 13.85
C ALA A 73 -0.77 -1.19 15.12
N LEU A 74 0.45 -1.75 14.99
CA LEU A 74 1.30 -2.15 16.12
C LEU A 74 2.16 -1.05 16.76
N MET A 75 2.01 0.20 16.33
CA MET A 75 2.86 1.31 16.74
C MET A 75 4.34 1.17 16.34
N ARG A 76 4.69 0.39 15.32
CA ARG A 76 6.10 0.28 14.91
C ARG A 76 6.51 1.51 14.09
N GLY A 77 7.68 2.07 14.38
CA GLY A 77 8.18 3.25 13.68
C GLY A 77 8.49 3.00 12.21
N ARG A 78 8.68 4.10 11.45
CA ARG A 78 8.99 4.12 10.01
C ARG A 78 7.86 3.65 9.09
N ALA A 79 6.59 3.62 9.53
CA ALA A 79 5.48 3.27 8.66
C ALA A 79 5.32 4.31 7.53
N ARG A 80 5.60 5.59 7.79
CA ARG A 80 5.57 6.64 6.75
C ARG A 80 6.55 6.39 5.60
N LEU A 81 7.76 5.92 5.91
CA LEU A 81 8.82 5.74 4.90
C LEU A 81 8.46 4.56 4.02
N LEU A 82 8.00 3.47 4.63
CA LEU A 82 7.51 2.31 3.89
C LEU A 82 6.26 2.65 3.08
N PHE A 83 5.34 3.46 3.61
CA PHE A 83 4.19 3.96 2.86
C PHE A 83 4.63 4.74 1.63
N LEU A 84 5.56 5.67 1.79
CA LEU A 84 6.05 6.49 0.68
C LEU A 84 6.70 5.63 -0.41
N VAL A 85 7.54 4.66 -0.02
CA VAL A 85 8.15 3.72 -0.97
C VAL A 85 7.07 2.90 -1.69
N ALA A 86 6.12 2.32 -0.95
CA ALA A 86 5.01 1.56 -1.52
C ALA A 86 4.20 2.40 -2.51
N PHE A 87 3.85 3.62 -2.13
CA PHE A 87 3.06 4.54 -2.94
C PHE A 87 3.79 4.99 -4.22
N VAL A 88 5.09 5.31 -4.13
CA VAL A 88 5.87 5.66 -5.33
C VAL A 88 5.96 4.48 -6.28
N LEU A 89 6.22 3.27 -5.77
CA LEU A 89 6.26 2.07 -6.60
C LEU A 89 4.90 1.74 -7.22
N ASP A 90 3.80 1.98 -6.48
CA ASP A 90 2.43 1.81 -6.96
C ASP A 90 2.12 2.75 -8.13
N VAL A 91 2.44 4.05 -7.98
CA VAL A 91 2.27 5.06 -9.03
C VAL A 91 3.14 4.74 -10.25
N VAL A 92 4.39 4.33 -10.05
CA VAL A 92 5.28 3.91 -11.15
C VAL A 92 4.74 2.66 -11.84
N GLY A 93 4.25 1.68 -11.09
CA GLY A 93 3.61 0.49 -11.62
C GLY A 93 2.37 0.83 -12.46
N TRP A 94 1.50 1.71 -11.95
CA TRP A 94 0.32 2.20 -12.65
C TRP A 94 0.69 2.96 -13.94
N LEU A 95 1.69 3.83 -13.90
CA LEU A 95 2.19 4.54 -15.08
C LEU A 95 2.77 3.58 -16.12
N TRP A 96 3.46 2.52 -15.67
CA TRP A 96 4.03 1.53 -16.57
C TRP A 96 2.96 0.63 -17.23
N MET A 97 1.77 0.52 -16.64
CA MET A 97 0.63 -0.19 -17.24
C MET A 97 -0.10 0.66 -18.30
N GLN A 98 0.13 1.98 -18.35
CA GLN A 98 -0.54 2.84 -19.33
C GLN A 98 -0.15 2.46 -20.76
N GLY A 99 -1.11 2.53 -21.66
CA GLY A 99 -0.92 2.23 -23.08
C GLY A 99 -2.18 1.66 -23.74
N PRO A 100 -2.09 1.24 -25.01
CA PRO A 100 -3.26 0.88 -25.81
C PRO A 100 -4.12 -0.24 -25.20
N ALA A 101 -3.51 -1.24 -24.58
CA ALA A 101 -4.23 -2.34 -23.93
C ALA A 101 -5.01 -1.85 -22.70
N TYR A 102 -4.41 -0.96 -21.90
CA TYR A 102 -5.07 -0.35 -20.75
C TYR A 102 -6.20 0.59 -21.20
N ASP A 103 -5.97 1.37 -22.26
CA ASP A 103 -6.99 2.26 -22.83
C ASP A 103 -8.21 1.51 -23.36
N ALA A 104 -8.00 0.33 -23.95
CA ALA A 104 -9.06 -0.52 -24.46
C ALA A 104 -9.85 -1.23 -23.35
N THR A 105 -9.17 -1.62 -22.25
CA THR A 105 -9.83 -2.26 -21.10
C THR A 105 -10.58 -1.27 -20.22
N PHE A 106 -10.06 -0.05 -20.04
CA PHE A 106 -10.65 0.93 -19.13
C PHE A 106 -11.14 2.20 -19.87
N PRO A 107 -12.48 2.40 -19.96
CA PRO A 107 -13.03 3.61 -20.55
C PRO A 107 -12.66 4.86 -19.73
N PRO A 108 -12.71 6.08 -20.32
CA PRO A 108 -12.22 7.30 -19.69
C PRO A 108 -12.80 7.58 -18.29
N GLY A 109 -14.08 7.25 -18.06
CA GLY A 109 -14.73 7.41 -16.76
C GLY A 109 -14.15 6.53 -15.64
N GLN A 110 -13.61 5.35 -15.97
CA GLN A 110 -12.95 4.49 -14.98
C GLN A 110 -11.53 4.97 -14.64
N ARG A 111 -10.83 5.60 -15.60
CA ARG A 111 -9.50 6.20 -15.35
C ARG A 111 -9.55 7.37 -14.36
N GLN A 112 -10.65 8.12 -14.34
CA GLN A 112 -10.87 9.14 -13.33
C GLN A 112 -10.96 8.54 -11.92
N SER A 113 -11.55 7.35 -11.77
CA SER A 113 -11.60 6.63 -10.50
C SER A 113 -10.21 6.23 -10.03
N ASP A 114 -9.32 5.78 -10.91
CA ASP A 114 -7.94 5.43 -10.56
C ASP A 114 -7.17 6.65 -10.03
N LEU A 115 -7.30 7.80 -10.69
CA LEU A 115 -6.70 9.06 -10.22
C LEU A 115 -7.28 9.50 -8.86
N ALA A 116 -8.59 9.35 -8.67
CA ALA A 116 -9.23 9.65 -7.39
C ALA A 116 -8.71 8.74 -6.27
N ILE A 117 -8.52 7.45 -6.54
CA ILE A 117 -7.97 6.49 -5.59
C ILE A 117 -6.52 6.82 -5.24
N ILE A 118 -5.68 7.17 -6.23
CA ILE A 118 -4.30 7.62 -6.00
C ILE A 118 -4.28 8.88 -5.12
N ALA A 119 -5.16 9.85 -5.40
CA ALA A 119 -5.27 11.07 -4.60
C ALA A 119 -5.70 10.78 -3.16
N VAL A 120 -6.69 9.91 -2.95
CA VAL A 120 -7.11 9.45 -1.62
C VAL A 120 -5.95 8.78 -0.89
N MET A 121 -5.18 7.92 -1.57
CA MET A 121 -4.02 7.26 -0.97
C MET A 121 -2.92 8.26 -0.61
N ALA A 122 -2.69 9.30 -1.41
CA ALA A 122 -1.77 10.38 -1.03
C ALA A 122 -2.21 11.08 0.27
N VAL A 123 -3.52 11.36 0.42
CA VAL A 123 -4.08 11.93 1.65
C VAL A 123 -3.92 10.99 2.84
N VAL A 124 -4.18 9.69 2.67
CA VAL A 124 -3.92 8.66 3.70
C VAL A 124 -2.46 8.66 4.14
N GLY A 125 -1.52 8.81 3.21
CA GLY A 125 -0.09 8.95 3.48
C GLY A 125 0.26 10.17 4.32
N LEU A 126 -0.33 11.33 3.98
CA LEU A 126 -0.15 12.57 4.74
C LEU A 126 -0.70 12.43 6.18
N LEU A 127 -1.87 11.82 6.33
CA LEU A 127 -2.47 11.54 7.64
C LEU A 127 -1.62 10.56 8.45
N ALA A 128 -1.08 9.52 7.83
CA ALA A 128 -0.15 8.59 8.48
C ALA A 128 1.12 9.30 8.98
N ALA A 129 1.69 10.20 8.17
CA ALA A 129 2.85 11.01 8.55
C ALA A 129 2.53 11.96 9.72
N TRP A 130 1.37 12.61 9.70
CA TRP A 130 0.92 13.48 10.78
C TRP A 130 0.74 12.72 12.10
N VAL A 131 0.13 11.53 12.03
CA VAL A 131 -0.06 10.65 13.18
C VAL A 131 1.27 10.17 13.78
N GLU A 132 2.27 9.86 12.95
CA GLU A 132 3.60 9.48 13.44
C GLU A 132 4.33 10.64 14.13
N ARG A 133 4.24 11.87 13.59
CA ARG A 133 4.88 13.06 14.18
C ARG A 133 4.34 13.41 15.57
N ARG A 134 3.05 13.16 15.82
CA ARG A 134 2.40 13.45 17.12
C ARG A 134 2.64 12.39 18.20
N ARG A 135 3.54 11.43 17.99
CA ARG A 135 3.88 10.48 19.05
C ARG A 135 4.81 11.14 20.07
N PRO A 136 4.46 11.14 21.36
CA PRO A 136 5.41 11.55 22.39
C PRO A 136 6.62 10.61 22.29
N VAL A 137 7.80 11.19 22.05
CA VAL A 137 9.06 10.49 22.22
C VAL A 137 9.04 9.98 23.66
N ARG A 138 8.92 8.67 23.86
CA ARG A 138 9.24 8.05 25.15
C ARG A 138 10.70 8.39 25.36
N ARG A 139 10.99 9.47 26.09
CA ARG A 139 12.34 9.73 26.59
C ARG A 139 12.72 8.44 27.34
N PRO A 140 13.88 7.83 27.05
CA PRO A 140 14.36 6.76 27.90
C PRO A 140 14.33 7.32 29.32
N ALA A 141 13.68 6.60 30.23
CA ALA A 141 13.70 6.96 31.64
C ALA A 141 15.17 7.12 31.98
N THR A 142 15.60 8.36 32.23
CA THR A 142 16.89 8.65 32.81
C THR A 142 16.90 7.86 34.11
N SER A 143 17.57 6.71 34.07
CA SER A 143 17.91 5.89 35.21
C SER A 143 18.37 6.82 36.32
N GLY A 144 17.63 6.81 37.43
CA GLY A 144 17.85 7.68 38.56
C GLY A 144 19.32 7.71 38.94
N GLY A 145 19.88 8.92 38.94
CA GLY A 145 21.15 9.19 39.61
C GLY A 145 21.02 8.78 41.08
N ALA A 146 21.95 7.93 41.48
CA ALA A 146 22.18 7.39 42.80
C ALA A 146 21.67 8.25 43.97
N GLN A 147 20.83 7.65 44.83
CA GLN A 147 20.75 8.03 46.24
C GLN A 147 22.11 7.74 46.87
N ALA A 148 22.89 8.78 47.14
CA ALA A 148 24.05 8.71 48.01
C ALA A 148 23.55 8.57 49.46
N THR A 149 23.77 7.42 50.07
CA THR A 149 23.62 7.22 51.51
C THR A 149 24.77 7.93 52.24
N PRO A 150 24.51 8.75 53.28
CA PRO A 150 25.56 9.19 54.19
C PRO A 150 25.97 8.02 55.09
N GLY A 151 27.28 7.71 55.10
CA GLY A 151 27.88 6.80 56.08
C GLY A 151 27.97 7.44 57.47
N PRO A 152 28.16 6.63 58.53
CA PRO A 152 27.93 6.97 59.93
C PRO A 152 28.85 8.05 60.49
#